data_AF-A0A927UHA5-F1
#
_entry.id   AF-A0A927UHA5-F1
#
_cell.length_a   1.000
_cell.length_b   1.000
_cell.length_c   1.000
_cell.angle_alpha   90.00
_cell.angle_beta   90.00
_cell.angle_gamma   90.00
#
_symmetry.space_group_name_H-M   'P 1'
#
loop_
_entity.id
_entity.type
_entity.pdbx_description
1 polymer ?
#
loop_
_entity_poly.entity_id
_entity_poly.type
_entity_poly.pdbx_seq_one_letter_code
_entity_poly.pdbx_strand_id
1 'polypeptide(L)'
;MEIKIVNNSSIKDGKYLKDGYVLETVFSQSVYEDIPSARMYLYNINENTKTEIAPKLPKYVFGEVYNVSINTDYIYFVTASQKDNNIYDACIVRYN
;
A
#
# COMPACT_ATOMS: atom_id res chain seq x y z
N MET A 1 -28.68 0.93 -3.00
CA MET A 1 -27.47 0.09 -3.12
C MET A 1 -27.08 0.14 -4.59
N GLU A 2 -26.13 0.99 -4.96
CA GLU A 2 -25.65 1.09 -6.35
C GLU A 2 -24.45 0.18 -6.52
N ILE A 3 -24.62 -0.88 -7.32
CA ILE A 3 -23.54 -1.80 -7.67
C ILE A 3 -22.93 -1.28 -8.97
N LYS A 4 -21.75 -0.65 -8.89
CA LYS A 4 -20.93 -0.34 -10.07
C LYS A 4 -20.00 -1.52 -10.35
N ILE A 5 -20.24 -2.22 -11.44
CA ILE A 5 -19.41 -3.33 -11.90
C ILE A 5 -18.20 -2.73 -12.64
N VAL A 6 -17.01 -2.87 -12.05
CA VAL A 6 -15.75 -2.43 -12.67
C VAL A 6 -15.40 -3.41 -13.77
N ASN A 7 -15.64 -3.00 -15.02
CA ASN A 7 -15.55 -3.84 -16.21
C ASN A 7 -14.09 -4.03 -16.67
N ASN A 8 -13.24 -4.59 -15.79
CA ASN A 8 -11.91 -5.18 -16.05
C ASN A 8 -11.12 -5.46 -14.74
N SER A 9 -11.79 -5.81 -13.63
CA SER A 9 -11.13 -5.85 -12.32
C SER A 9 -10.16 -7.04 -12.19
N SER A 10 -8.93 -6.82 -12.61
CA SER A 10 -7.74 -7.55 -12.15
C SER A 10 -7.41 -7.26 -10.67
N ILE A 11 -8.25 -6.46 -10.00
CA ILE A 11 -8.20 -6.20 -8.56
C ILE A 11 -8.56 -7.51 -7.86
N LYS A 12 -7.55 -8.27 -7.46
CA LYS A 12 -7.75 -9.53 -6.74
C LYS A 12 -8.15 -9.29 -5.29
N ASP A 13 -7.58 -8.26 -4.64
CA ASP A 13 -7.86 -7.89 -3.25
C ASP A 13 -7.55 -6.40 -3.01
N GLY A 14 -8.59 -5.55 -2.95
CA GLY A 14 -8.44 -4.09 -2.83
C GLY A 14 -9.30 -3.50 -1.70
N LYS A 15 -8.70 -2.61 -0.90
CA LYS A 15 -9.41 -1.83 0.12
C LYS A 15 -10.03 -0.59 -0.52
N TYR A 16 -11.35 -0.46 -0.46
CA TYR A 16 -12.04 0.75 -0.89
C TYR A 16 -11.64 1.94 0.01
N LEU A 17 -11.28 3.05 -0.63
CA LEU A 17 -11.04 4.35 -0.01
C LEU A 17 -12.13 5.33 -0.46
N LYS A 18 -12.13 6.55 0.09
CA LYS A 18 -13.08 7.59 -0.31
C LYS A 18 -12.95 7.94 -1.80
N ASP A 19 -13.96 8.62 -2.34
CA ASP A 19 -13.96 9.24 -3.67
C ASP A 19 -13.73 8.29 -4.87
N GLY A 20 -14.07 7.01 -4.71
CA GLY A 20 -13.93 6.02 -5.78
C GLY A 20 -12.52 5.49 -5.97
N TYR A 21 -11.65 5.67 -4.98
CA TYR A 21 -10.32 5.08 -4.97
C TYR A 21 -10.33 3.67 -4.35
N VAL A 22 -9.51 2.78 -4.90
CA VAL A 22 -9.25 1.45 -4.35
C VAL A 22 -7.76 1.26 -4.18
N LEU A 23 -7.35 0.85 -2.99
CA LEU A 23 -5.97 0.51 -2.67
C LEU A 23 -5.77 -0.99 -2.82
N GLU A 24 -5.02 -1.40 -3.84
CA GLU A 24 -4.61 -2.78 -4.06
C GLU A 24 -3.20 -2.99 -3.51
N THR A 25 -2.98 -4.09 -2.77
CA THR A 25 -1.67 -4.46 -2.24
C THR A 25 -1.24 -5.81 -2.79
N VAL A 26 -0.07 -5.86 -3.41
CA VAL A 26 0.52 -7.08 -3.97
C VAL A 26 1.73 -7.44 -3.14
N PHE A 27 1.69 -8.60 -2.48
CA PHE A 27 2.79 -9.10 -1.66
C PHE A 27 3.78 -9.92 -2.48
N SER A 28 5.06 -9.82 -2.11
CA SER A 28 6.15 -10.61 -2.68
C SER A 28 7.15 -10.99 -1.59
N GLN A 29 7.99 -11.98 -1.88
CA GLN A 29 9.12 -12.29 -1.01
C GLN A 29 10.06 -11.08 -0.91
N SER A 30 10.61 -10.81 0.27
CA SER A 30 11.62 -9.77 0.46
C SER A 30 13.01 -10.37 0.69
N VAL A 31 14.00 -9.49 0.84
CA VAL A 31 15.37 -9.85 1.23
C VAL A 31 15.49 -10.22 2.71
N TYR A 32 14.49 -9.89 3.51
CA TYR A 32 14.43 -10.20 4.94
C TYR A 32 13.60 -11.47 5.17
N GLU A 33 14.13 -12.37 5.99
CA GLU A 33 13.43 -13.58 6.40
C GLU A 33 12.13 -13.21 7.14
N ASP A 34 11.05 -13.91 6.81
CA ASP A 34 9.69 -13.75 7.37
C ASP A 34 9.06 -12.35 7.27
N ILE A 35 9.63 -11.42 6.51
CA ILE A 35 9.05 -10.09 6.27
C ILE A 35 8.70 -9.98 4.78
N PRO A 36 7.41 -9.99 4.40
CA PRO A 36 7.01 -9.77 3.01
C PRO A 36 7.34 -8.35 2.54
N SER A 37 7.66 -8.24 1.26
CA SER A 37 7.64 -6.95 0.56
C SER A 37 6.25 -6.72 -0.05
N ALA A 38 5.91 -5.45 -0.28
CA ALA A 38 4.64 -5.07 -0.86
C ALA A 38 4.80 -4.02 -1.96
N ARG A 39 3.95 -4.12 -2.99
CA ARG A 39 3.66 -3.02 -3.91
C ARG A 39 2.22 -2.58 -3.71
N MET A 40 2.03 -1.27 -3.64
CA MET A 40 0.72 -0.68 -3.39
C MET A 40 0.31 0.13 -4.60
N TYR A 41 -0.91 -0.10 -5.07
CA TYR A 41 -1.49 0.56 -6.23
C TYR A 41 -2.77 1.28 -5.84
N LEU A 42 -2.88 2.54 -6.26
CA LEU A 42 -4.09 3.31 -6.15
C LEU A 42 -4.84 3.26 -7.48
N TYR A 43 -6.06 2.74 -7.44
CA TYR A 43 -6.93 2.64 -8.59
C TYR A 43 -8.05 3.66 -8.48
N ASN A 44 -8.17 4.57 -9.44
CA ASN A 44 -9.29 5.50 -9.54
C ASN A 44 -10.38 4.86 -10.40
N ILE A 45 -11.50 4.47 -9.79
CA ILE A 45 -12.61 3.83 -10.53
C ILE A 45 -13.25 4.82 -11.52
N ASN A 46 -13.32 6.11 -11.16
CA ASN A 46 -14.00 7.11 -11.99
C ASN A 46 -13.20 7.39 -13.28
N GLU A 47 -11.88 7.39 -13.19
CA GLU A 47 -10.97 7.63 -14.32
C GLU A 47 -10.44 6.35 -14.97
N ASN A 48 -10.69 5.19 -14.36
CA ASN A 48 -10.13 3.90 -14.76
C ASN A 48 -8.58 3.92 -14.87
N THR A 49 -7.92 4.59 -13.93
CA THR A 49 -6.45 4.71 -13.89
C THR A 49 -5.86 3.94 -12.71
N LYS A 50 -4.67 3.36 -12.90
CA LYS A 50 -3.91 2.64 -11.86
C LYS A 50 -2.53 3.27 -11.70
N THR A 51 -2.20 3.68 -10.48
CA THR A 51 -0.91 4.33 -10.17
C THR A 51 -0.21 3.59 -9.05
N GLU A 52 1.09 3.29 -9.21
CA GLU A 52 1.89 2.74 -8.12
C GLU A 52 2.27 3.83 -7.13
N ILE A 53 2.02 3.58 -5.84
CA ILE A 53 2.38 4.48 -4.75
C ILE A 53 3.87 4.37 -4.49
N ALA A 54 4.59 5.50 -4.59
CA ALA A 54 6.03 5.59 -4.31
C ALA A 54 6.85 4.42 -4.88
N PRO A 55 6.91 4.24 -6.22
CA PRO A 55 7.46 3.04 -6.86
C PRO A 55 8.96 2.83 -6.59
N LYS A 56 9.68 3.88 -6.21
CA LYS A 56 11.11 3.85 -5.88
C LYS A 56 11.40 3.50 -4.41
N LEU A 57 10.36 3.41 -3.57
CA LEU A 57 10.51 3.09 -2.15
C LEU A 57 10.08 1.64 -1.91
N PRO A 58 10.99 0.78 -1.42
CA PRO A 58 10.64 -0.57 -1.03
C PRO A 58 9.72 -0.53 0.18
N LYS A 59 8.65 -1.33 0.15
CA LYS A 59 7.64 -1.38 1.21
C LYS A 59 7.65 -2.77 1.81
N TYR A 60 7.54 -2.83 3.13
CA TYR A 60 7.63 -4.05 3.91
C TYR A 60 6.45 -4.16 4.86
N VAL A 61 6.09 -5.40 5.19
CA VAL A 61 4.94 -5.72 6.03
C VAL A 61 5.45 -6.28 7.35
N PHE A 62 5.72 -5.39 8.31
CA PHE A 62 6.09 -5.76 9.68
C PHE A 62 4.87 -6.10 10.55
N GLY A 63 3.68 -5.70 10.11
CA GLY A 63 2.42 -5.83 10.84
C GLY A 63 1.37 -4.86 10.31
N GLU A 64 0.22 -4.80 10.98
CA GLU A 64 -0.84 -3.85 10.62
C GLU A 64 -0.52 -2.44 11.15
N VAL A 65 -0.60 -1.44 10.27
CA VAL A 65 -0.52 -0.03 10.66
C VAL A 65 -1.94 0.50 10.83
N TYR A 66 -2.33 0.75 12.07
CA TYR A 66 -3.63 1.35 12.38
C TYR A 66 -3.55 2.87 12.33
N ASN A 67 -4.37 3.47 11.47
CA ASN A 67 -4.54 4.91 11.47
C ASN A 67 -5.57 5.29 12.55
N VAL A 68 -5.11 5.96 13.61
CA VAL A 68 -5.95 6.48 14.69
C VAL A 68 -6.36 7.95 14.49
N SER A 69 -6.05 8.54 13.33
CA SER A 69 -6.39 9.92 13.01
C SER A 69 -7.88 10.09 12.73
N ILE A 70 -8.42 11.24 13.14
CA ILE A 70 -9.83 11.63 12.94
C ILE A 70 -10.07 12.05 11.48
N ASN A 71 -9.02 12.46 10.75
CA ASN A 71 -9.04 12.78 9.33
C ASN A 71 -8.03 11.85 8.62
N THR A 72 -8.49 11.00 7.71
CA THR A 72 -7.63 9.95 7.13
C THR A 72 -7.60 10.01 5.61
N ASP A 73 -6.85 10.97 5.09
CA ASP A 73 -6.58 11.12 3.65
C ASP A 73 -5.20 10.55 3.27
N TYR A 74 -4.63 9.71 4.13
CA TYR A 74 -3.26 9.22 3.96
C TYR A 74 -3.19 7.71 3.88
N ILE A 75 -2.27 7.25 3.04
CA ILE A 75 -1.84 5.85 2.96
C ILE A 75 -0.55 5.71 3.75
N TYR A 76 -0.46 4.66 4.55
CA TYR A 76 0.71 4.37 5.38
C TYR A 76 1.38 3.08 4.91
N PHE A 77 2.71 3.08 4.86
CA PHE A 77 3.50 1.89 4.59
C PHE A 77 4.84 1.97 5.31
N VAL A 78 5.50 0.84 5.52
CA VAL A 78 6.81 0.79 6.18
C VAL A 78 7.91 0.63 5.14
N THR A 79 8.94 1.46 5.23
CA THR A 79 10.21 1.28 4.52
C THR A 79 11.27 0.81 5.51
N ALA A 80 12.22 0.00 5.06
CA ALA A 80 13.36 -0.40 5.87
C ALA A 80 14.67 -0.31 5.08
N SER A 81 15.75 0.00 5.77
CA SER A 81 17.10 0.05 5.22
C SER A 81 18.12 -0.43 6.24
N GLN A 82 19.17 -1.11 5.77
CA GLN A 82 20.30 -1.49 6.60
C GLN A 82 21.24 -0.30 6.79
N LYS A 83 21.64 -0.03 8.03
CA LYS A 83 22.55 1.07 8.37
C LYS A 83 23.99 0.58 8.53
N ASP A 84 24.21 -0.39 9.41
CA ASP A 84 25.51 -1.03 9.71
C ASP A 84 25.28 -2.37 10.44
N ASN A 85 26.18 -3.36 10.33
CA ASN A 85 26.26 -4.58 11.18
C ASN A 85 24.93 -5.09 11.77
N ASN A 86 24.03 -5.60 10.92
CA ASN A 86 22.70 -6.14 11.31
C ASN A 86 21.77 -5.17 12.05
N ILE A 87 22.05 -3.86 12.02
CA ILE A 87 21.16 -2.80 12.47
C ILE A 87 20.34 -2.32 11.27
N TYR A 88 19.02 -2.41 11.42
CA TYR A 88 18.05 -2.00 10.42
C TYR A 88 17.21 -0.85 10.97
N ASP A 89 17.06 0.19 10.17
CA ASP A 89 16.13 1.28 10.43
C ASP A 89 14.82 0.97 9.70
N ALA A 90 13.71 1.03 10.42
CA ALA A 90 12.36 0.92 9.86
C ALA A 90 11.58 2.21 10.11
N CYS A 91 10.94 2.72 9.06
CA CYS A 91 10.23 3.99 9.08
C CYS A 91 8.81 3.81 8.55
N ILE A 92 7.83 4.33 9.29
CA ILE A 92 6.45 4.47 8.80
C ILE A 92 6.41 5.72 7.92
N VAL A 93 6.04 5.53 6.66
CA VAL A 93 5.87 6.60 5.68
C VAL A 93 4.39 6.93 5.54
N ARG A 94 4.07 8.22 5.59
CA ARG A 94 2.75 8.77 5.28
C ARG A 94 2.76 9.31 3.85
N TYR A 95 1.85 8.81 3.02
CA TYR A 95 1.71 9.18 1.61
C TYR A 95 0.34 9.80 1.36
N ASN A 96 0.31 10.87 0.55
CA ASN A 96 -0.89 11.56 0.09
C ASN A 96 -1.10 11.22 -1.39
#